data_AF-A0A4Q9Q9X7-F1
#
_entry.id   AF-A0A4Q9Q9X7-F1
#
_cell.length_a   1.000
_cell.length_b   1.000
_cell.length_c   1.000
_cell.angle_alpha   90.00
_cell.angle_beta   90.00
_cell.angle_gamma   90.00
#
_symmetry.space_group_name_H-M   'P 1'
#
loop_
_entity.id
_entity.type
_entity.pdbx_description
1 polymer ?
#
loop_
_entity_poly.entity_id
_entity_poly.type
_entity_poly.pdbx_seq_one_letter_code
_entity_poly.pdbx_strand_id
1 'polypeptide(L)'
;MGLYLLDYGAGNVQSLANTLKKLGHDFQWIASPADFDKATSLIFPGVGAFGSAIDGLVLRGLYEPLRDYIASGKPYFGICIGMQVLFRSSLESPSSKGLGIIPSAIGVFANADKSVPHMGWNSVEFLDPDEKAHEGLDPRASYYFVHSFRAAYDWERPDVGQWAHTTTQYGQEVFLATVRKGNVFACQFHPEKSGPAGLKVLDAWLKQSEAERATSPPTPRVARHPKPKDGFTKRIIACMDVRSNDDGDLVVTKGDQYDVRERTANSANVAGAVRNLGKPVSLSARYYAEGADEICLMNITSFRHSPLLDQPMLAVVRAAAETVFVPLTIGGGIKDTVDPDGTPHSALEVAGEYFRAGADKVSIATEAVFAVERMRERPSTDGIGEGDGTSAIETIAHAYGRQAVVVSVDPRRVYVEPDYDGPYKGELVYGKPDGPETERGKAWWYQCTVRGGRENRPLSVVQLVKGVEKLGAGEIVLNSIDRDGTGAGYDLDLIALVRRNVRIPVVASSGAGNAKHFVEVFQKTGVEAALAAGVFHRNEVGIDEVKATLTAAKINVRTV
;
A
#
# COMPACT_ATOMS: atom_id res chain seq x y z
N MET A 1 12.14 -30.63 -0.94
CA MET A 1 11.45 -29.81 -1.94
C MET A 1 12.44 -28.78 -2.46
N GLY A 2 12.72 -28.76 -3.76
CA GLY A 2 13.48 -27.66 -4.37
C GLY A 2 12.55 -26.48 -4.62
N LEU A 3 12.24 -25.73 -3.54
CA LEU A 3 11.41 -24.52 -3.59
C LEU A 3 12.27 -23.34 -4.01
N TYR A 4 11.84 -22.63 -5.04
CA TYR A 4 12.52 -21.44 -5.52
C TYR A 4 11.63 -20.21 -5.49
N LEU A 5 12.26 -19.06 -5.25
CA LEU A 5 11.66 -17.74 -5.36
C LEU A 5 12.27 -16.99 -6.55
N LEU A 6 11.41 -16.43 -7.40
CA LEU A 6 11.83 -15.59 -8.51
C LEU A 6 11.89 -14.12 -8.05
N ASP A 7 13.07 -13.50 -8.16
CA ASP A 7 13.24 -12.05 -8.03
C ASP A 7 13.55 -11.42 -9.40
N TYR A 8 12.57 -10.69 -9.94
CA TYR A 8 12.70 -9.97 -11.21
C TYR A 8 13.41 -8.63 -11.06
N GLY A 9 13.76 -8.22 -9.83
CA GLY A 9 14.59 -7.07 -9.54
C GLY A 9 13.88 -5.86 -8.95
N ALA A 10 12.61 -5.99 -8.54
CA ALA A 10 11.84 -4.89 -7.98
C ALA A 10 10.84 -5.36 -6.91
N GLY A 11 10.55 -4.47 -5.96
CA GLY A 11 9.49 -4.62 -4.97
C GLY A 11 9.96 -5.34 -3.70
N ASN A 12 8.99 -5.60 -2.82
CA ASN A 12 9.20 -6.20 -1.52
C ASN A 12 9.18 -7.74 -1.58
N VAL A 13 10.27 -8.34 -2.05
CA VAL A 13 10.43 -9.80 -2.04
C VAL A 13 10.72 -10.35 -0.63
N GLN A 14 11.16 -9.49 0.31
CA GLN A 14 11.53 -9.92 1.65
C GLN A 14 10.34 -10.36 2.50
N SER A 15 9.18 -9.73 2.35
CA SER A 15 7.99 -10.14 3.11
C SER A 15 7.59 -11.59 2.84
N LEU A 16 7.70 -12.02 1.58
CA LEU A 16 7.47 -13.42 1.23
C LEU A 16 8.58 -14.32 1.77
N ALA A 17 9.86 -13.93 1.63
CA ALA A 17 10.98 -14.68 2.20
C ALA A 17 10.83 -14.90 3.73
N ASN A 18 10.49 -13.86 4.47
CA ASN A 18 10.22 -13.91 5.90
C ASN A 18 9.03 -14.82 6.22
N THR A 19 7.98 -14.75 5.39
CA THR A 19 6.81 -15.62 5.52
C THR A 19 7.16 -17.10 5.36
N LEU A 20 7.94 -17.46 4.32
CA LEU A 20 8.38 -18.83 4.10
C LEU A 20 9.23 -19.35 5.27
N LYS A 21 10.17 -18.53 5.77
CA LYS A 21 10.98 -18.85 6.96
C LYS A 21 10.12 -19.06 8.20
N LYS A 22 9.10 -18.21 8.42
CA LYS A 22 8.14 -18.34 9.54
C LYS A 22 7.34 -19.64 9.45
N LEU A 23 6.96 -20.06 8.24
CA LEU A 23 6.26 -21.32 8.00
C LEU A 23 7.20 -22.55 8.04
N GLY A 24 8.51 -22.35 8.26
CA GLY A 24 9.48 -23.44 8.38
C GLY A 24 9.95 -24.02 7.05
N HIS A 25 9.85 -23.24 5.97
CA HIS A 25 10.29 -23.64 4.63
C HIS A 25 11.57 -22.91 4.22
N ASP A 26 12.59 -23.69 3.87
CA ASP A 26 13.77 -23.20 3.16
C ASP A 26 13.47 -23.04 1.67
N PHE A 27 14.13 -22.07 1.05
CA PHE A 27 14.01 -21.80 -0.38
C PHE A 27 15.34 -21.33 -0.96
N GLN A 28 15.44 -21.33 -2.29
CA GLN A 28 16.55 -20.73 -3.03
C GLN A 28 16.04 -19.64 -3.97
N TRP A 29 16.89 -18.66 -4.28
CA TRP A 29 16.55 -17.66 -5.29
C TRP A 29 16.84 -18.20 -6.69
N ILE A 30 15.99 -17.85 -7.66
CA ILE A 30 16.36 -17.95 -9.07
C ILE A 30 17.38 -16.84 -9.35
N ALA A 31 18.67 -17.18 -9.38
CA ALA A 31 19.74 -16.23 -9.67
C ALA A 31 20.12 -16.25 -11.15
N SER A 32 19.83 -17.35 -11.84
CA SER A 32 20.15 -17.55 -13.25
C SER A 32 19.14 -18.47 -13.95
N PRO A 33 19.11 -18.48 -15.30
CA PRO A 33 18.28 -19.42 -16.07
C PRO A 33 18.46 -20.89 -15.69
N ALA A 34 19.66 -21.31 -15.30
CA ALA A 34 19.96 -22.70 -14.94
C ALA A 34 19.29 -23.17 -13.64
N ASP A 35 18.76 -22.25 -12.82
CA ASP A 35 18.10 -22.62 -11.57
C ASP A 35 16.67 -23.16 -11.79
N PHE A 36 16.04 -22.87 -12.94
CA PHE A 36 14.73 -23.43 -13.30
C PHE A 36 14.78 -24.96 -13.49
N ASP A 37 15.92 -25.51 -13.90
CA ASP A 37 16.11 -26.96 -14.04
C ASP A 37 16.06 -27.66 -12.68
N LYS A 38 16.60 -27.02 -11.64
CA LYS A 38 16.65 -27.50 -10.26
C LYS A 38 15.35 -27.29 -9.51
N ALA A 39 14.59 -26.26 -9.90
CA ALA A 39 13.33 -25.94 -9.25
C ALA A 39 12.31 -27.07 -9.45
N THR A 40 11.72 -27.52 -8.35
CA THR A 40 10.58 -28.47 -8.30
C THR A 40 9.28 -27.75 -7.95
N SER A 41 9.36 -26.56 -7.36
CA SER A 41 8.23 -25.68 -7.13
C SER A 41 8.74 -24.24 -7.16
N LEU A 42 8.00 -23.36 -7.81
CA LEU A 42 8.40 -21.96 -8.00
C LEU A 42 7.30 -21.05 -7.48
N ILE A 43 7.67 -20.08 -6.65
CA ILE A 43 6.81 -18.96 -6.30
C ILE A 43 7.38 -17.70 -6.99
N PHE A 44 6.51 -16.99 -7.71
CA PHE A 44 6.84 -15.71 -8.32
C PHE A 44 6.05 -14.60 -7.60
N PRO A 45 6.67 -13.91 -6.63
CA PRO A 45 6.13 -12.69 -6.04
C PRO A 45 6.25 -11.48 -6.97
N GLY A 46 5.38 -10.50 -6.79
CA GLY A 46 5.82 -9.14 -7.09
C GLY A 46 4.80 -8.04 -6.91
N VAL A 47 5.34 -6.88 -6.58
CA VAL A 47 4.68 -5.58 -6.50
C VAL A 47 5.37 -4.69 -7.52
N GLY A 48 4.64 -4.19 -8.50
CA GLY A 48 5.25 -3.30 -9.49
C GLY A 48 4.37 -3.06 -10.70
N ALA A 49 4.89 -2.29 -11.64
CA ALA A 49 4.29 -2.14 -12.95
C ALA A 49 4.57 -3.37 -13.83
N PHE A 50 3.58 -3.79 -14.61
CA PHE A 50 3.66 -4.91 -15.54
C PHE A 50 4.84 -4.77 -16.51
N GLY A 51 5.02 -3.57 -17.08
CA GLY A 51 6.14 -3.30 -18.00
C GLY A 51 7.49 -3.55 -17.35
N SER A 52 7.72 -2.96 -16.16
CA SER A 52 8.95 -3.15 -15.40
C SER A 52 9.21 -4.60 -15.01
N ALA A 53 8.16 -5.38 -14.73
CA ALA A 53 8.30 -6.81 -14.46
C ALA A 53 8.74 -7.61 -15.68
N ILE A 54 8.13 -7.35 -16.86
CA ILE A 54 8.52 -7.98 -18.12
C ILE A 54 9.96 -7.58 -18.49
N ASP A 55 10.29 -6.29 -18.39
CA ASP A 55 11.64 -5.79 -18.69
C ASP A 55 12.68 -6.43 -17.75
N GLY A 56 12.38 -6.53 -16.45
CA GLY A 56 13.23 -7.21 -15.48
C GLY A 56 13.47 -8.69 -15.80
N LEU A 57 12.43 -9.42 -16.21
CA LEU A 57 12.55 -10.81 -16.66
C LEU A 57 13.39 -10.94 -17.94
N VAL A 58 13.19 -10.05 -18.92
CA VAL A 58 13.92 -10.07 -20.20
C VAL A 58 15.39 -9.70 -20.00
N LEU A 59 15.69 -8.61 -19.29
CA LEU A 59 17.05 -8.14 -19.04
C LEU A 59 17.89 -9.18 -18.28
N ARG A 60 17.25 -9.96 -17.41
CA ARG A 60 17.90 -11.04 -16.64
C ARG A 60 17.92 -12.40 -17.38
N GLY A 61 17.34 -12.47 -18.59
CA GLY A 61 17.23 -13.71 -19.36
C GLY A 61 16.31 -14.76 -18.75
N LEU A 62 15.39 -14.37 -17.87
CA LEU A 62 14.49 -15.27 -17.13
C LEU A 62 13.13 -15.49 -17.81
N TYR A 63 12.78 -14.65 -18.81
CA TYR A 63 11.47 -14.68 -19.47
C TYR A 63 11.14 -16.03 -20.13
N GLU A 64 11.99 -16.51 -21.03
CA GLU A 64 11.78 -17.81 -21.72
C GLU A 64 11.94 -19.01 -20.77
N PRO A 65 12.98 -19.09 -19.91
CA PRO A 65 13.09 -20.16 -18.91
C PRO A 65 11.87 -20.28 -17.99
N LEU A 66 11.28 -19.16 -17.57
CA LEU A 66 10.05 -19.16 -16.77
C LEU A 66 8.88 -19.76 -17.55
N ARG A 67 8.74 -19.40 -18.83
CA ARG A 67 7.69 -19.93 -19.70
C ARG A 67 7.85 -21.44 -19.88
N ASP A 68 9.06 -21.90 -20.13
CA ASP A 68 9.39 -23.33 -20.29
C ASP A 68 9.17 -24.11 -18.97
N TYR A 69 9.54 -23.51 -17.83
CA TYR A 69 9.27 -24.08 -16.52
C TYR A 69 7.78 -24.34 -16.31
N ILE A 70 6.92 -23.35 -16.59
CA ILE A 70 5.47 -23.51 -16.44
C ILE A 70 4.93 -24.56 -17.43
N ALA A 71 5.41 -24.54 -18.67
CA ALA A 71 5.01 -25.51 -19.70
C ALA A 71 5.41 -26.96 -19.35
N SER A 72 6.47 -27.15 -18.56
CA SER A 72 6.93 -28.47 -18.11
C SER A 72 5.98 -29.17 -17.13
N GLY A 73 4.97 -28.46 -16.59
CA GLY A 73 4.02 -29.01 -15.62
C GLY A 73 4.50 -28.95 -14.16
N LYS A 74 5.65 -28.32 -13.88
CA LYS A 74 6.14 -28.13 -12.51
C LYS A 74 5.33 -27.04 -11.76
N PRO A 75 5.01 -27.23 -10.47
CA PRO A 75 4.20 -26.29 -9.69
C PRO A 75 4.66 -24.82 -9.74
N TYR A 76 3.73 -23.93 -10.08
CA TYR A 76 3.92 -22.49 -10.12
C TYR A 76 2.89 -21.78 -9.23
N PHE A 77 3.36 -20.89 -8.36
CA PHE A 77 2.52 -19.96 -7.60
C PHE A 77 2.85 -18.50 -7.95
N GLY A 78 1.98 -17.84 -8.71
CA GLY A 78 2.10 -16.41 -9.02
C GLY A 78 1.38 -15.53 -7.99
N ILE A 79 2.01 -14.46 -7.52
CA ILE A 79 1.40 -13.49 -6.60
C ILE A 79 1.42 -12.10 -7.23
N CYS A 80 0.25 -11.47 -7.31
CA CYS A 80 0.02 -10.15 -7.90
C CYS A 80 0.64 -10.00 -9.30
N ILE A 81 1.83 -9.41 -9.43
CA ILE A 81 2.49 -9.34 -10.75
C ILE A 81 2.79 -10.73 -11.31
N GLY A 82 3.13 -11.70 -10.46
CA GLY A 82 3.33 -13.09 -10.85
C GLY A 82 2.05 -13.68 -11.46
N MET A 83 0.87 -13.33 -10.94
CA MET A 83 -0.38 -13.70 -11.60
C MET A 83 -0.54 -12.98 -12.94
N GLN A 84 -0.29 -11.67 -12.98
CA GLN A 84 -0.56 -10.86 -14.17
C GLN A 84 0.33 -11.22 -15.35
N VAL A 85 1.61 -11.55 -15.14
CA VAL A 85 2.52 -11.92 -16.25
C VAL A 85 2.11 -13.20 -16.97
N LEU A 86 1.26 -14.05 -16.38
CA LEU A 86 0.68 -15.21 -17.07
C LEU A 86 -0.21 -14.82 -18.25
N PHE A 87 -0.79 -13.61 -18.21
CA PHE A 87 -1.68 -13.09 -19.24
C PHE A 87 -0.90 -12.63 -20.47
N ARG A 88 -1.60 -12.42 -21.58
CA ARG A 88 -0.97 -12.05 -22.85
C ARG A 88 -0.37 -10.64 -22.83
N SER A 89 -1.02 -9.71 -22.15
CA SER A 89 -0.60 -8.30 -22.10
C SER A 89 -1.29 -7.56 -20.95
N SER A 90 -0.89 -6.32 -20.69
CA SER A 90 -1.55 -5.41 -19.76
C SER A 90 -1.76 -4.04 -20.40
N LEU A 91 -2.90 -3.40 -20.13
CA LEU A 91 -3.13 -2.01 -20.52
C LEU A 91 -2.25 -1.02 -19.75
N GLU A 92 -1.57 -1.45 -18.69
CA GLU A 92 -0.58 -0.65 -17.97
C GLU A 92 0.64 -0.33 -18.84
N SER A 93 1.06 -1.30 -19.65
CA SER A 93 2.18 -1.17 -20.59
C SER A 93 1.81 -1.88 -21.90
N PRO A 94 1.09 -1.19 -22.82
CA PRO A 94 0.56 -1.81 -24.04
C PRO A 94 1.63 -2.40 -24.97
N SER A 95 2.88 -1.95 -24.87
CA SER A 95 4.02 -2.47 -25.63
C SER A 95 4.59 -3.77 -25.05
N SER A 96 4.41 -4.02 -23.75
CA SER A 96 4.95 -5.19 -23.07
C SER A 96 4.07 -6.43 -23.32
N LYS A 97 4.72 -7.56 -23.59
CA LYS A 97 4.07 -8.86 -23.78
C LYS A 97 4.27 -9.71 -22.53
N GLY A 98 3.19 -10.24 -21.97
CA GLY A 98 3.29 -11.25 -20.93
C GLY A 98 3.52 -12.64 -21.54
N LEU A 99 3.62 -13.65 -20.66
CA LEU A 99 3.94 -15.03 -21.03
C LEU A 99 2.93 -15.66 -21.99
N GLY A 100 1.70 -15.11 -22.06
CA GLY A 100 0.68 -15.54 -23.02
C GLY A 100 0.04 -16.89 -22.71
N ILE A 101 0.21 -17.39 -21.49
CA ILE A 101 -0.38 -18.64 -21.00
C ILE A 101 -1.91 -18.50 -20.88
N ILE A 102 -2.37 -17.34 -20.43
CA ILE A 102 -3.80 -16.98 -20.42
C ILE A 102 -4.06 -15.98 -21.57
N PRO A 103 -4.90 -16.33 -22.57
CA PRO A 103 -5.08 -15.55 -23.80
C PRO A 103 -6.01 -14.33 -23.62
N SER A 104 -5.80 -13.58 -22.55
CA SER A 104 -6.53 -12.34 -22.22
C SER A 104 -5.54 -11.23 -21.85
N ALA A 105 -6.02 -9.98 -21.86
CA ALA A 105 -5.27 -8.83 -21.37
C ALA A 105 -5.70 -8.47 -19.95
N ILE A 106 -4.76 -7.98 -19.15
CA ILE A 106 -5.07 -7.27 -17.91
C ILE A 106 -5.61 -5.88 -18.27
N GLY A 107 -6.81 -5.55 -17.80
CA GLY A 107 -7.45 -4.25 -18.01
C GLY A 107 -7.28 -3.31 -16.83
N VAL A 108 -7.59 -2.02 -17.00
CA VAL A 108 -7.66 -1.03 -15.91
C VAL A 108 -9.03 -1.05 -15.25
N PHE A 109 -9.11 -0.80 -13.93
CA PHE A 109 -10.41 -0.53 -13.29
C PHE A 109 -10.99 0.80 -13.77
N ALA A 110 -12.32 0.85 -13.93
CA ALA A 110 -13.03 2.11 -14.03
C ALA A 110 -13.06 2.81 -12.65
N ASN A 111 -12.93 4.14 -12.65
CA ASN A 111 -12.92 4.97 -11.42
C ASN A 111 -14.17 5.87 -11.28
N ALA A 112 -15.25 5.51 -11.98
CA ALA A 112 -16.50 6.28 -11.96
C ALA A 112 -17.26 6.12 -10.63
N ASP A 113 -17.27 4.90 -10.08
CA ASP A 113 -18.02 4.50 -8.88
C ASP A 113 -17.14 4.27 -7.64
N LYS A 114 -15.82 4.30 -7.80
CA LYS A 114 -14.84 3.94 -6.77
C LYS A 114 -13.49 4.60 -7.02
N SER A 115 -12.63 4.58 -6.01
CA SER A 115 -11.26 5.06 -6.13
C SER A 115 -10.35 4.01 -6.80
N VAL A 116 -9.35 4.41 -7.59
CA VAL A 116 -8.39 3.49 -8.23
C VAL A 116 -6.99 4.03 -7.99
N PRO A 117 -6.05 3.27 -7.42
CA PRO A 117 -6.03 1.79 -7.25
C PRO A 117 -7.01 1.21 -6.22
N HIS A 118 -7.35 -0.07 -6.40
CA HIS A 118 -7.97 -0.92 -5.38
C HIS A 118 -6.93 -1.21 -4.30
N MET A 119 -7.00 -0.50 -3.16
CA MET A 119 -6.03 -0.56 -2.06
C MET A 119 -6.69 -0.89 -0.72
N GLY A 120 -6.71 -2.16 -0.37
CA GLY A 120 -7.25 -2.61 0.90
C GLY A 120 -7.67 -4.07 0.88
N TRP A 121 -8.63 -4.41 1.74
CA TRP A 121 -8.99 -5.79 1.97
C TRP A 121 -10.33 -6.11 1.35
N ASN A 122 -10.40 -7.22 0.62
CA ASN A 122 -11.60 -7.68 -0.07
C ASN A 122 -11.78 -9.19 0.14
N SER A 123 -13.01 -9.68 0.02
CA SER A 123 -13.32 -11.11 0.11
C SER A 123 -13.02 -11.82 -1.21
N VAL A 124 -13.01 -13.15 -1.18
CA VAL A 124 -12.99 -13.99 -2.39
C VAL A 124 -14.24 -14.85 -2.44
N GLU A 125 -14.68 -15.18 -3.65
CA GLU A 125 -15.85 -16.02 -3.90
C GLU A 125 -15.48 -17.16 -4.84
N PHE A 126 -15.71 -18.39 -4.39
CA PHE A 126 -15.60 -19.57 -5.23
C PHE A 126 -16.67 -19.56 -6.31
N LEU A 127 -16.27 -19.94 -7.52
CA LEU A 127 -17.20 -20.11 -8.64
C LEU A 127 -18.09 -21.34 -8.44
N ASP A 128 -17.51 -22.43 -7.95
CA ASP A 128 -18.17 -23.69 -7.63
C ASP A 128 -18.46 -23.79 -6.11
N PRO A 129 -19.74 -23.83 -5.68
CA PRO A 129 -20.11 -24.01 -4.28
C PRO A 129 -19.71 -25.38 -3.71
N ASP A 130 -19.53 -26.39 -4.56
CA ASP A 130 -19.17 -27.76 -4.17
C ASP A 130 -17.65 -28.02 -4.22
N GLU A 131 -16.86 -26.97 -4.52
CA GLU A 131 -15.39 -27.03 -4.51
C GLU A 131 -14.90 -27.54 -3.15
N LYS A 132 -13.96 -28.50 -3.18
CA LYS A 132 -13.37 -29.10 -1.96
C LYS A 132 -11.92 -28.72 -1.78
N ALA A 133 -11.26 -28.30 -2.86
CA ALA A 133 -9.90 -27.80 -2.83
C ALA A 133 -9.94 -26.27 -2.82
N HIS A 134 -9.66 -25.70 -1.66
CA HIS A 134 -9.72 -24.27 -1.41
C HIS A 134 -8.35 -23.61 -1.31
N GLU A 135 -7.25 -24.37 -1.38
CA GLU A 135 -5.88 -23.81 -1.30
C GLU A 135 -5.66 -22.92 -0.05
N GLY A 136 -6.36 -23.22 1.05
CA GLY A 136 -6.33 -22.42 2.29
C GLY A 136 -7.15 -21.13 2.26
N LEU A 137 -7.86 -20.84 1.17
CA LEU A 137 -8.79 -19.72 1.05
C LEU A 137 -10.03 -19.93 1.93
N ASP A 138 -10.51 -18.87 2.56
CA ASP A 138 -11.76 -18.83 3.33
C ASP A 138 -12.63 -17.69 2.79
N PRO A 139 -13.85 -17.97 2.28
CA PRO A 139 -14.73 -16.94 1.74
C PRO A 139 -15.24 -15.95 2.80
N ARG A 140 -15.05 -16.24 4.09
CA ARG A 140 -15.37 -15.34 5.21
C ARG A 140 -14.19 -14.45 5.59
N ALA A 141 -12.99 -14.74 5.09
CA ALA A 141 -11.81 -13.92 5.33
C ALA A 141 -11.68 -12.79 4.30
N SER A 142 -10.80 -11.84 4.60
CA SER A 142 -10.42 -10.79 3.67
C SER A 142 -8.94 -10.89 3.33
N TYR A 143 -8.58 -10.56 2.10
CA TYR A 143 -7.23 -10.60 1.56
C TYR A 143 -6.83 -9.21 1.07
N TYR A 144 -5.54 -8.88 1.15
CA TYR A 144 -5.02 -7.57 0.80
C TYR A 144 -4.73 -7.44 -0.70
N PHE A 145 -5.46 -6.55 -1.36
CA PHE A 145 -5.33 -6.18 -2.76
C PHE A 145 -4.73 -4.77 -2.88
N VAL A 146 -3.81 -4.58 -3.82
CA VAL A 146 -3.11 -3.30 -4.05
C VAL A 146 -2.77 -3.14 -5.53
N HIS A 147 -3.76 -2.79 -6.35
CA HIS A 147 -3.60 -2.77 -7.83
C HIS A 147 -4.56 -1.82 -8.55
N SER A 148 -4.11 -1.22 -9.65
CA SER A 148 -4.98 -0.44 -10.57
C SER A 148 -5.53 -1.29 -11.73
N PHE A 149 -4.86 -2.39 -12.02
CA PHE A 149 -5.08 -3.25 -13.17
C PHE A 149 -5.54 -4.63 -12.73
N ARG A 150 -6.47 -5.24 -13.47
CA ARG A 150 -7.18 -6.47 -13.08
C ARG A 150 -7.45 -7.36 -14.27
N ALA A 151 -7.46 -8.67 -14.02
CA ALA A 151 -7.96 -9.65 -14.98
C ALA A 151 -9.49 -9.73 -14.88
N ALA A 152 -10.19 -9.30 -15.91
CA ALA A 152 -11.65 -9.38 -15.93
C ALA A 152 -12.15 -10.82 -15.90
N TYR A 153 -13.21 -11.07 -15.12
CA TYR A 153 -13.91 -12.34 -15.22
C TYR A 153 -14.93 -12.27 -16.35
N ASP A 154 -14.69 -13.07 -17.38
CA ASP A 154 -15.56 -13.23 -18.53
C ASP A 154 -15.90 -14.71 -18.67
N TRP A 155 -17.11 -15.09 -18.22
CA TRP A 155 -17.58 -16.47 -18.27
C TRP A 155 -17.97 -16.92 -19.67
N GLU A 156 -18.23 -15.99 -20.60
CA GLU A 156 -18.59 -16.29 -21.99
C GLU A 156 -17.39 -16.76 -22.80
N ARG A 157 -16.16 -16.43 -22.36
CA ARG A 157 -14.89 -16.85 -22.95
C ARG A 157 -14.35 -18.15 -22.33
N PRO A 158 -14.55 -19.33 -22.94
CA PRO A 158 -14.14 -20.60 -22.32
C PRO A 158 -12.64 -20.73 -22.16
N ASP A 159 -11.87 -20.16 -23.10
CA ASP A 159 -10.42 -20.17 -23.14
C ASP A 159 -9.77 -19.44 -21.95
N VAL A 160 -10.46 -18.42 -21.42
CA VAL A 160 -10.05 -17.63 -20.24
C VAL A 160 -10.78 -18.11 -18.98
N GLY A 161 -12.10 -18.28 -19.04
CA GLY A 161 -12.94 -18.63 -17.91
C GLY A 161 -12.59 -19.97 -17.24
N GLN A 162 -12.01 -20.91 -17.99
CA GLN A 162 -11.49 -22.18 -17.43
C GLN A 162 -10.31 -22.02 -16.46
N TRP A 163 -9.67 -20.86 -16.43
CA TRP A 163 -8.59 -20.54 -15.49
C TRP A 163 -9.10 -19.95 -14.19
N ALA A 164 -10.35 -19.49 -14.15
CA ALA A 164 -10.88 -18.82 -12.99
C ALA A 164 -11.02 -19.81 -11.83
N HIS A 165 -10.56 -19.44 -10.64
CA HIS A 165 -10.73 -20.27 -9.45
C HIS A 165 -11.63 -19.57 -8.43
N THR A 166 -11.28 -18.34 -8.08
CA THR A 166 -12.15 -17.45 -7.33
C THR A 166 -12.28 -16.09 -8.02
N THR A 167 -13.42 -15.47 -7.83
CA THR A 167 -13.66 -14.08 -8.23
C THR A 167 -13.79 -13.19 -7.01
N THR A 168 -13.66 -11.89 -7.22
CA THR A 168 -14.09 -10.88 -6.25
C THR A 168 -14.70 -9.70 -6.99
N GLN A 169 -15.24 -8.74 -6.26
CA GLN A 169 -15.90 -7.57 -6.79
C GLN A 169 -15.28 -6.31 -6.18
N TYR A 170 -15.09 -5.27 -6.98
CA TYR A 170 -14.75 -3.94 -6.52
C TYR A 170 -15.60 -2.90 -7.26
N GLY A 171 -16.44 -2.16 -6.53
CA GLY A 171 -17.59 -1.43 -7.07
C GLY A 171 -18.45 -2.33 -7.97
N GLN A 172 -18.70 -1.90 -9.21
CA GLN A 172 -19.49 -2.66 -10.19
C GLN A 172 -18.68 -3.59 -11.09
N GLU A 173 -17.42 -3.89 -10.76
CA GLU A 173 -16.56 -4.77 -11.58
C GLU A 173 -16.23 -6.07 -10.85
N VAL A 174 -16.58 -7.21 -11.48
CA VAL A 174 -16.17 -8.55 -11.05
C VAL A 174 -14.87 -8.95 -11.76
N PHE A 175 -13.92 -9.49 -11.02
CA PHE A 175 -12.59 -9.84 -11.53
C PHE A 175 -12.03 -11.09 -10.88
N LEU A 176 -11.00 -11.67 -11.51
CA LEU A 176 -10.32 -12.86 -11.02
C LEU A 176 -9.48 -12.51 -9.79
N ALA A 177 -9.86 -13.05 -8.64
CA ALA A 177 -9.06 -12.96 -7.42
C ALA A 177 -7.95 -14.02 -7.43
N THR A 178 -8.26 -15.21 -7.95
CA THR A 178 -7.30 -16.29 -8.17
C THR A 178 -7.54 -17.01 -9.50
N VAL A 179 -6.47 -17.53 -10.09
CA VAL A 179 -6.51 -18.44 -11.22
C VAL A 179 -5.89 -19.78 -10.87
N ARG A 180 -6.42 -20.86 -11.45
CA ARG A 180 -5.97 -22.23 -11.21
C ARG A 180 -6.24 -23.10 -12.43
N LYS A 181 -5.20 -23.79 -12.92
CA LYS A 181 -5.31 -24.81 -13.99
C LYS A 181 -4.01 -25.59 -14.10
N GLY A 182 -4.08 -26.93 -14.13
CA GLY A 182 -2.89 -27.77 -14.22
C GLY A 182 -1.96 -27.54 -13.04
N ASN A 183 -0.72 -27.16 -13.33
CA ASN A 183 0.33 -26.86 -12.35
C ASN A 183 0.38 -25.41 -11.87
N VAL A 184 -0.53 -24.57 -12.37
CA VAL A 184 -0.57 -23.13 -12.07
C VAL A 184 -1.62 -22.84 -11.02
N PHE A 185 -1.20 -22.18 -9.96
CA PHE A 185 -2.05 -21.43 -9.03
C PHE A 185 -1.53 -19.99 -8.99
N ALA A 186 -2.41 -18.99 -8.98
CA ALA A 186 -1.97 -17.62 -8.78
C ALA A 186 -3.07 -16.77 -8.14
N CYS A 187 -2.67 -15.75 -7.39
CA CYS A 187 -3.59 -14.82 -6.73
C CYS A 187 -3.24 -13.37 -7.04
N GLN A 188 -4.27 -12.54 -7.18
CA GLN A 188 -4.13 -11.10 -7.40
C GLN A 188 -3.81 -10.36 -6.09
N PHE A 189 -4.32 -10.86 -4.96
CA PHE A 189 -3.97 -10.34 -3.64
C PHE A 189 -2.59 -10.83 -3.18
N HIS A 190 -2.06 -10.22 -2.12
CA HIS A 190 -0.77 -10.57 -1.51
C HIS A 190 -0.98 -11.42 -0.25
N PRO A 191 -0.84 -12.76 -0.30
CA PRO A 191 -1.01 -13.61 0.88
C PRO A 191 -0.02 -13.28 2.00
N GLU A 192 1.21 -12.90 1.68
CA GLU A 192 2.24 -12.44 2.62
C GLU A 192 1.87 -11.12 3.32
N LYS A 193 0.89 -10.38 2.80
CA LYS A 193 0.32 -9.15 3.38
C LYS A 193 -1.12 -9.29 3.85
N SER A 194 -1.67 -10.51 3.81
CA SER A 194 -3.06 -10.78 4.17
C SER A 194 -3.22 -11.36 5.59
N GLY A 195 -2.24 -11.10 6.48
CA GLY A 195 -2.25 -11.58 7.86
C GLY A 195 -2.43 -13.10 7.97
N PRO A 196 -3.06 -13.61 9.04
CA PRO A 196 -3.25 -15.05 9.24
C PRO A 196 -4.00 -15.74 8.09
N ALA A 197 -4.94 -15.05 7.42
CA ALA A 197 -5.67 -15.61 6.29
C ALA A 197 -4.77 -15.88 5.08
N GLY A 198 -3.85 -14.97 4.77
CA GLY A 198 -2.89 -15.19 3.69
C GLY A 198 -1.79 -16.19 4.03
N LEU A 199 -1.34 -16.22 5.28
CA LEU A 199 -0.39 -17.24 5.74
C LEU A 199 -0.96 -18.65 5.55
N LYS A 200 -2.26 -18.86 5.79
CA LYS A 200 -2.94 -20.13 5.53
C LYS A 200 -2.93 -20.54 4.06
N VAL A 201 -3.02 -19.57 3.13
CA VAL A 201 -2.96 -19.85 1.69
C VAL A 201 -1.57 -20.37 1.29
N LEU A 202 -0.52 -19.68 1.74
CA LEU A 202 0.86 -20.10 1.48
C LEU A 202 1.16 -21.46 2.11
N ASP A 203 0.80 -21.64 3.38
CA ASP A 203 1.00 -22.90 4.12
C ASP A 203 0.25 -24.08 3.47
N ALA A 204 -1.01 -23.87 3.07
CA ALA A 204 -1.80 -24.90 2.39
C ALA A 204 -1.16 -25.33 1.06
N TRP A 205 -0.71 -24.36 0.24
CA TRP A 205 -0.03 -24.67 -1.02
C TRP A 205 1.29 -25.40 -0.78
N LEU A 206 2.11 -24.97 0.18
CA LEU A 206 3.42 -25.56 0.47
C LEU A 206 3.34 -26.99 1.05
N LYS A 207 2.29 -27.29 1.82
CA LYS A 207 2.07 -28.62 2.44
C LYS A 207 1.59 -29.69 1.47
N GLN A 208 1.00 -29.32 0.35
CA GLN A 208 0.62 -30.27 -0.70
C GLN A 208 1.87 -30.98 -1.25
N SER A 209 1.71 -32.20 -1.76
CA SER A 209 2.76 -32.85 -2.52
C SER A 209 2.95 -32.17 -3.88
N GLU A 210 4.12 -32.35 -4.50
CA GLU A 210 4.38 -31.83 -5.85
C GLU A 210 3.37 -32.36 -6.88
N ALA A 211 2.98 -33.64 -6.76
CA ALA A 211 2.00 -34.27 -7.65
C ALA A 211 0.60 -33.65 -7.53
N GLU A 212 0.16 -33.34 -6.29
CA GLU A 212 -1.12 -32.67 -6.05
C GLU A 212 -1.10 -31.24 -6.61
N ARG A 213 0.02 -30.52 -6.48
CA ARG A 213 0.15 -29.17 -7.06
C ARG A 213 0.27 -29.15 -8.58
N ALA A 214 0.81 -30.21 -9.19
CA ALA A 214 1.01 -30.30 -10.63
C ALA A 214 -0.29 -30.55 -11.41
N THR A 215 -1.37 -30.96 -10.73
CA THR A 215 -2.60 -31.41 -11.38
C THR A 215 -3.86 -30.82 -10.75
N SER A 216 -4.28 -29.66 -11.25
CA SER A 216 -5.56 -29.05 -10.89
C SER A 216 -6.55 -29.07 -12.06
N PRO A 217 -7.79 -29.57 -11.87
CA PRO A 217 -8.82 -29.49 -12.89
C PRO A 217 -9.23 -28.02 -13.13
N PRO A 218 -9.71 -27.68 -14.33
CA PRO A 218 -10.33 -26.38 -14.56
C PRO A 218 -11.63 -26.26 -13.76
N THR A 219 -11.89 -25.09 -13.19
CA THR A 219 -13.14 -24.82 -12.47
C THR A 219 -14.30 -24.69 -13.46
N PRO A 220 -15.51 -25.20 -13.12
CA PRO A 220 -16.71 -24.93 -13.90
C PRO A 220 -16.96 -23.43 -14.06
N ARG A 221 -17.31 -23.01 -15.27
CA ARG A 221 -17.65 -21.61 -15.57
C ARG A 221 -19.08 -21.33 -15.09
N VAL A 222 -19.26 -20.26 -14.32
CA VAL A 222 -20.55 -19.84 -13.78
C VAL A 222 -20.75 -18.35 -14.04
N ALA A 223 -21.91 -17.95 -14.52
CA ALA A 223 -22.22 -16.53 -14.72
C ALA A 223 -22.12 -15.78 -13.38
N ARG A 224 -21.44 -14.63 -13.36
CA ARG A 224 -21.23 -13.82 -12.15
C ARG A 224 -21.48 -12.34 -12.43
N HIS A 225 -22.65 -11.87 -12.07
CA HIS A 225 -22.99 -10.45 -12.16
C HIS A 225 -22.57 -9.68 -10.89
N PRO A 226 -22.22 -8.39 -11.00
CA PRO A 226 -21.95 -7.55 -9.84
C PRO A 226 -23.15 -7.51 -8.87
N LYS A 227 -22.87 -7.66 -7.59
CA LYS A 227 -23.80 -7.49 -6.47
C LYS A 227 -24.01 -6.00 -6.15
N PRO A 228 -25.09 -5.65 -5.44
CA PRO A 228 -25.31 -4.26 -5.00
C PRO A 228 -24.21 -3.69 -4.10
N LYS A 229 -23.48 -4.55 -3.38
CA LYS A 229 -22.35 -4.19 -2.52
C LYS A 229 -21.20 -5.15 -2.78
N ASP A 230 -19.99 -4.61 -2.80
CA ASP A 230 -18.76 -5.40 -2.84
C ASP A 230 -18.31 -5.84 -1.44
N GLY A 231 -17.27 -6.65 -1.38
CA GLY A 231 -16.66 -7.15 -0.14
C GLY A 231 -15.57 -6.24 0.42
N PHE A 232 -15.39 -5.04 -0.14
CA PHE A 232 -14.28 -4.16 0.23
C PHE A 232 -14.48 -3.60 1.64
N THR A 233 -13.44 -3.68 2.45
CA THR A 233 -13.46 -3.24 3.86
C THR A 233 -12.94 -1.81 4.01
N LYS A 234 -13.34 -1.13 5.08
CA LYS A 234 -12.71 0.10 5.55
C LYS A 234 -11.45 -0.24 6.34
N ARG A 235 -10.34 0.44 6.03
CA ARG A 235 -9.03 0.19 6.65
C ARG A 235 -8.79 1.04 7.90
N ILE A 236 -8.24 0.42 8.92
CA ILE A 236 -7.71 1.07 10.12
C ILE A 236 -6.18 1.04 10.08
N ILE A 237 -5.59 2.23 9.93
CA ILE A 237 -4.14 2.40 9.80
C ILE A 237 -3.57 2.89 11.13
N ALA A 238 -2.57 2.17 11.64
CA ALA A 238 -1.80 2.60 12.79
C ALA A 238 -0.53 3.31 12.33
N CYS A 239 -0.27 4.51 12.82
CA CYS A 239 0.87 5.33 12.37
C CYS A 239 1.75 5.75 13.53
N MET A 240 3.07 5.65 13.39
CA MET A 240 4.04 6.07 14.41
C MET A 240 5.15 6.95 13.84
N ASP A 241 5.58 7.94 14.61
CA ASP A 241 6.79 8.72 14.30
C ASP A 241 8.02 8.03 14.87
N VAL A 242 9.03 7.80 14.03
CA VAL A 242 10.31 7.20 14.40
C VAL A 242 11.37 8.28 14.41
N ARG A 243 12.00 8.50 15.58
CA ARG A 243 13.06 9.49 15.78
C ARG A 243 14.29 8.92 16.50
N SER A 244 15.45 9.54 16.32
CA SER A 244 16.61 9.32 17.21
C SER A 244 16.47 10.10 18.52
N ASN A 245 16.76 9.48 19.66
CA ASN A 245 16.95 10.17 20.95
C ASN A 245 18.39 10.71 21.10
N ASP A 246 18.69 11.36 22.23
CA ASP A 246 20.02 11.91 22.53
C ASP A 246 21.14 10.85 22.60
N ASP A 247 20.78 9.60 22.90
CA ASP A 247 21.67 8.45 22.90
C ASP A 247 21.83 7.83 21.49
N GLY A 248 21.11 8.33 20.48
CA GLY A 248 21.11 7.79 19.12
C GLY A 248 20.26 6.53 18.93
N ASP A 249 19.51 6.08 19.94
CA ASP A 249 18.51 5.02 19.80
C ASP A 249 17.31 5.50 18.98
N LEU A 250 16.70 4.60 18.21
CA LEU A 250 15.42 4.87 17.56
C LEU A 250 14.25 4.63 18.53
N VAL A 251 13.47 5.68 18.74
CA VAL A 251 12.33 5.70 19.65
C VAL A 251 11.07 6.17 18.94
N VAL A 252 9.91 5.87 19.52
CA VAL A 252 8.61 6.31 19.04
C VAL A 252 8.07 7.44 19.90
N THR A 253 7.60 8.51 19.26
CA THR A 253 7.02 9.66 19.98
C THR A 253 5.79 10.24 19.28
N LYS A 254 5.10 11.19 19.92
CA LYS A 254 4.06 12.01 19.29
C LYS A 254 4.49 13.47 19.33
N GLY A 255 4.75 14.07 18.18
CA GLY A 255 5.11 15.48 18.06
C GLY A 255 6.43 15.85 18.74
N ASP A 256 6.87 17.09 18.54
CA ASP A 256 8.19 17.61 18.91
C ASP A 256 8.52 17.58 20.42
N GLN A 257 7.58 17.19 21.28
CA GLN A 257 7.73 17.21 22.74
C GLN A 257 7.20 15.93 23.40
N TYR A 258 8.00 14.86 23.44
CA TYR A 258 7.84 13.85 24.50
C TYR A 258 9.11 13.01 24.62
N ASP A 259 9.81 13.13 25.73
CA ASP A 259 10.99 12.32 26.07
C ASP A 259 10.49 11.03 26.76
N VAL A 260 10.37 9.94 26.02
CA VAL A 260 9.96 8.63 26.59
C VAL A 260 11.18 8.00 27.25
N ARG A 261 11.56 8.54 28.42
CA ARG A 261 12.58 7.95 29.28
C ARG A 261 12.03 6.68 29.92
N GLU A 262 12.32 5.54 29.32
CA GLU A 262 12.38 4.29 30.08
C GLU A 262 13.77 4.19 30.70
N ARG A 263 13.84 4.21 32.04
CA ARG A 263 15.07 3.86 32.76
C ARG A 263 15.28 2.35 32.64
N THR A 264 16.10 1.91 31.69
CA THR A 264 16.74 0.60 31.78
C THR A 264 17.96 0.71 32.68
N ALA A 265 17.91 0.03 33.82
CA ALA A 265 19.05 -0.14 34.70
C ALA A 265 20.12 -1.00 34.02
N ASN A 266 21.36 -0.50 34.07
CA ASN A 266 22.63 -1.19 33.87
C ASN A 266 22.92 -1.84 32.50
N SER A 267 23.69 -1.14 31.67
CA SER A 267 24.77 -1.77 30.89
C SER A 267 25.87 -0.77 30.56
N ALA A 268 27.10 -1.12 30.98
CA ALA A 268 28.31 -0.34 30.78
C ALA A 268 28.92 -0.58 29.40
N ASN A 269 29.48 0.49 28.82
CA ASN A 269 30.48 0.60 27.75
C ASN A 269 30.88 -0.66 26.96
N VAL A 270 30.50 -0.70 25.68
CA VAL A 270 31.32 -1.28 24.60
C VAL A 270 31.17 -0.38 23.36
N ALA A 271 32.31 0.08 22.83
CA ALA A 271 32.37 0.84 21.58
C ALA A 271 31.94 -0.05 20.40
N GLY A 272 30.99 0.44 19.59
CA GLY A 272 30.52 -0.23 18.36
C GLY A 272 29.18 -0.98 18.44
N ALA A 273 28.41 -0.89 19.53
CA ALA A 273 27.15 -1.61 19.66
C ALA A 273 25.94 -0.82 19.13
N VAL A 274 25.16 -1.46 18.24
CA VAL A 274 23.85 -1.00 17.75
C VAL A 274 22.90 -0.78 18.93
N ARG A 275 22.32 0.43 18.96
CA ARG A 275 21.51 1.01 20.03
C ARG A 275 19.99 0.82 19.74
N ASN A 276 19.18 0.60 20.78
CA ASN A 276 18.05 -0.34 20.86
C ASN A 276 16.93 -0.18 19.79
N LEU A 277 16.84 -1.13 18.85
CA LEU A 277 15.83 -1.19 17.78
C LEU A 277 14.46 -1.77 18.21
N GLY A 278 14.26 -2.03 19.51
CA GLY A 278 13.08 -2.72 20.04
C GLY A 278 11.79 -1.90 20.08
N LYS A 279 11.83 -0.56 20.13
CA LYS A 279 10.61 0.25 20.35
C LYS A 279 9.70 0.36 19.11
N PRO A 280 10.19 0.80 17.94
CA PRO A 280 9.34 0.83 16.73
C PRO A 280 8.93 -0.57 16.27
N VAL A 281 9.84 -1.55 16.38
CA VAL A 281 9.59 -2.93 15.94
C VAL A 281 8.55 -3.61 16.84
N SER A 282 8.70 -3.55 18.17
CA SER A 282 7.71 -4.15 19.08
C SER A 282 6.34 -3.47 18.96
N LEU A 283 6.32 -2.15 18.77
CA LEU A 283 5.08 -1.43 18.57
C LEU A 283 4.40 -1.81 17.25
N SER A 284 5.17 -2.03 16.19
CA SER A 284 4.66 -2.53 14.91
C SER A 284 4.05 -3.93 15.07
N ALA A 285 4.75 -4.84 15.76
CA ALA A 285 4.24 -6.17 16.07
C ALA A 285 2.96 -6.12 16.91
N ARG A 286 2.89 -5.20 17.89
CA ARG A 286 1.70 -4.96 18.71
C ARG A 286 0.52 -4.49 17.87
N TYR A 287 0.70 -3.46 17.03
CA TYR A 287 -0.38 -2.97 16.16
C TYR A 287 -0.88 -4.04 15.21
N TYR A 288 0.02 -4.86 14.66
CA TYR A 288 -0.39 -6.01 13.85
C TYR A 288 -1.25 -6.99 14.65
N ALA A 289 -0.83 -7.36 15.87
CA ALA A 289 -1.57 -8.28 16.74
C ALA A 289 -2.93 -7.72 17.20
N GLU A 290 -3.02 -6.41 17.45
CA GLU A 290 -4.25 -5.69 17.79
C GLU A 290 -5.17 -5.50 16.56
N GLY A 291 -4.67 -5.83 15.37
CA GLY A 291 -5.48 -5.92 14.16
C GLY A 291 -5.38 -4.75 13.19
N ALA A 292 -4.33 -3.95 13.26
CA ALA A 292 -4.04 -2.90 12.27
C ALA A 292 -4.06 -3.48 10.85
N ASP A 293 -4.79 -2.83 9.95
CA ASP A 293 -4.90 -3.24 8.56
C ASP A 293 -3.68 -2.83 7.73
N GLU A 294 -2.91 -1.87 8.24
CA GLU A 294 -1.69 -1.31 7.69
C GLU A 294 -0.95 -0.55 8.80
N ILE A 295 0.39 -0.51 8.71
CA ILE A 295 1.24 0.24 9.64
C ILE A 295 2.06 1.28 8.88
N CYS A 296 1.93 2.55 9.28
CA CYS A 296 2.76 3.64 8.79
C CYS A 296 3.90 3.95 9.77
N LEU A 297 5.12 3.98 9.25
CA LEU A 297 6.32 4.38 9.97
C LEU A 297 6.82 5.71 9.38
N MET A 298 6.65 6.80 10.11
CA MET A 298 7.06 8.14 9.69
C MET A 298 8.45 8.44 10.23
N ASN A 299 9.46 8.33 9.38
CA ASN A 299 10.83 8.70 9.69
C ASN A 299 10.95 10.23 9.78
N ILE A 300 10.99 10.74 11.00
CA ILE A 300 11.24 12.16 11.28
C ILE A 300 12.70 12.42 11.66
N THR A 301 13.57 11.42 11.52
CA THR A 301 15.01 11.52 11.79
C THR A 301 15.75 12.02 10.55
N SER A 302 16.71 12.91 10.77
CA SER A 302 17.67 13.31 9.74
C SER A 302 18.90 12.40 9.77
N PHE A 303 19.00 11.46 8.84
CA PHE A 303 20.17 10.57 8.70
C PHE A 303 21.26 11.14 7.77
N ARG A 304 21.46 12.47 7.76
CA ARG A 304 22.40 13.16 6.84
C ARG A 304 23.86 12.69 6.94
N HIS A 305 24.23 12.02 8.02
CA HIS A 305 25.59 11.52 8.26
C HIS A 305 25.69 10.00 8.12
N SER A 306 24.63 9.33 7.66
CA SER A 306 24.61 7.88 7.42
C SER A 306 24.46 7.62 5.94
N PRO A 307 25.34 6.80 5.32
CA PRO A 307 25.11 6.28 3.98
C PRO A 307 23.73 5.62 3.88
N LEU A 308 23.10 5.67 2.70
CA LEU A 308 21.75 5.14 2.47
C LEU A 308 21.58 3.73 3.02
N LEU A 309 22.49 2.81 2.68
CA LEU A 309 22.39 1.39 3.06
C LEU A 309 22.55 1.13 4.56
N ASP A 310 23.17 2.08 5.27
CA ASP A 310 23.43 2.03 6.71
C ASP A 310 22.40 2.83 7.52
N GLN A 311 21.38 3.40 6.88
CA GLN A 311 20.34 4.14 7.59
C GLN A 311 19.63 3.23 8.61
N PRO A 312 19.61 3.60 9.91
CA PRO A 312 18.94 2.84 10.95
C PRO A 312 17.47 2.51 10.66
N MET A 313 16.79 3.38 9.91
CA MET A 313 15.41 3.16 9.50
C MET A 313 15.25 1.94 8.60
N LEU A 314 16.19 1.64 7.70
CA LEU A 314 16.14 0.40 6.90
C LEU A 314 16.19 -0.84 7.79
N ALA A 315 16.99 -0.80 8.87
CA ALA A 315 17.04 -1.90 9.84
C ALA A 315 15.71 -2.07 10.60
N VAL A 316 15.05 -0.97 10.98
CA VAL A 316 13.71 -1.01 11.58
C VAL A 316 12.70 -1.65 10.64
N VAL A 317 12.70 -1.25 9.36
CA VAL A 317 11.78 -1.81 8.37
C VAL A 317 12.01 -3.31 8.17
N ARG A 318 13.27 -3.75 8.05
CA ARG A 318 13.63 -5.18 7.97
C ARG A 318 13.11 -5.95 9.16
N ALA A 319 13.40 -5.49 10.37
CA ALA A 319 13.00 -6.15 11.61
C ALA A 319 11.47 -6.18 11.81
N ALA A 320 10.76 -5.11 11.43
CA ALA A 320 9.29 -5.10 11.47
C ALA A 320 8.70 -6.12 10.47
N ALA A 321 9.23 -6.18 9.25
CA ALA A 321 8.76 -7.09 8.19
C ALA A 321 8.99 -8.58 8.50
N GLU A 322 9.81 -8.93 9.50
CA GLU A 322 9.96 -10.32 9.97
C GLU A 322 8.73 -10.84 10.75
N THR A 323 7.94 -9.92 11.32
CA THR A 323 6.84 -10.27 12.23
C THR A 323 5.49 -9.69 11.83
N VAL A 324 5.47 -8.69 10.95
CA VAL A 324 4.28 -7.96 10.51
C VAL A 324 3.88 -8.40 9.11
N PHE A 325 2.74 -9.11 9.00
CA PHE A 325 2.21 -9.64 7.74
C PHE A 325 1.02 -8.82 7.22
N VAL A 326 1.11 -7.50 7.38
CA VAL A 326 0.23 -6.49 6.79
C VAL A 326 1.09 -5.42 6.10
N PRO A 327 0.51 -4.56 5.27
CA PRO A 327 1.27 -3.54 4.55
C PRO A 327 2.03 -2.59 5.49
N LEU A 328 3.26 -2.27 5.10
CA LEU A 328 4.13 -1.28 5.73
C LEU A 328 4.31 -0.06 4.82
N THR A 329 3.95 1.11 5.31
CA THR A 329 4.15 2.39 4.61
C THR A 329 5.25 3.18 5.29
N ILE A 330 6.28 3.59 4.55
CA ILE A 330 7.40 4.35 5.10
C ILE A 330 7.37 5.77 4.58
N GLY A 331 7.25 6.74 5.49
CA GLY A 331 7.31 8.17 5.15
C GLY A 331 8.57 8.83 5.67
N GLY A 332 9.00 9.89 5.01
CA GLY A 332 10.15 10.70 5.45
C GLY A 332 11.49 10.21 4.90
N GLY A 333 12.22 11.12 4.23
CA GLY A 333 13.52 10.81 3.61
C GLY A 333 13.44 10.24 2.18
N ILE A 334 12.25 10.03 1.63
CA ILE A 334 12.03 9.53 0.26
C ILE A 334 12.19 10.68 -0.74
N LYS A 335 13.44 10.94 -1.14
CA LYS A 335 13.85 12.02 -2.04
C LYS A 335 15.27 11.77 -2.54
N ASP A 336 15.69 12.56 -3.53
CA ASP A 336 17.10 12.60 -3.93
C ASP A 336 17.98 12.95 -2.72
N THR A 337 19.05 12.18 -2.55
CA THR A 337 19.98 12.31 -1.44
C THR A 337 21.42 12.11 -1.90
N VAL A 338 22.36 12.45 -1.03
CA VAL A 338 23.79 12.30 -1.28
C VAL A 338 24.39 11.74 -0.01
N ASP A 339 25.09 10.62 -0.14
CA ASP A 339 25.79 9.97 0.96
C ASP A 339 26.92 10.87 1.50
N PRO A 340 27.41 10.64 2.73
CA PRO A 340 28.51 11.41 3.30
C PRO A 340 29.80 11.43 2.47
N ASP A 341 30.00 10.42 1.62
CA ASP A 341 31.14 10.31 0.70
C ASP A 341 30.95 11.06 -0.64
N GLY A 342 29.78 11.66 -0.86
CA GLY A 342 29.43 12.37 -2.08
C GLY A 342 28.68 11.54 -3.12
N THR A 343 28.41 10.26 -2.87
CA THR A 343 27.66 9.39 -3.79
C THR A 343 26.19 9.85 -3.88
N PRO A 344 25.70 10.24 -5.07
CA PRO A 344 24.30 10.64 -5.24
C PRO A 344 23.39 9.41 -5.33
N HIS A 345 22.20 9.53 -4.76
CA HIS A 345 21.11 8.56 -4.88
C HIS A 345 19.82 9.28 -5.26
N SER A 346 19.16 8.81 -6.31
CA SER A 346 17.84 9.27 -6.71
C SER A 346 16.75 8.84 -5.73
N ALA A 347 15.62 9.54 -5.71
CA ALA A 347 14.45 9.16 -4.92
C ALA A 347 13.96 7.74 -5.26
N LEU A 348 14.12 7.31 -6.51
CA LEU A 348 13.79 5.97 -6.98
C LEU A 348 14.69 4.91 -6.33
N GLU A 349 16.00 5.15 -6.25
CA GLU A 349 16.95 4.26 -5.57
C GLU A 349 16.67 4.19 -4.07
N VAL A 350 16.44 5.35 -3.44
CA VAL A 350 16.06 5.42 -2.01
C VAL A 350 14.80 4.61 -1.75
N ALA A 351 13.73 4.81 -2.54
CA ALA A 351 12.50 4.03 -2.41
C ALA A 351 12.73 2.53 -2.64
N GLY A 352 13.56 2.18 -3.64
CA GLY A 352 13.97 0.80 -3.92
C GLY A 352 14.60 0.10 -2.72
N GLU A 353 15.49 0.79 -2.00
CA GLU A 353 16.11 0.24 -0.79
C GLU A 353 15.11 0.08 0.37
N TYR A 354 14.15 0.98 0.51
CA TYR A 354 13.05 0.79 1.48
C TYR A 354 12.14 -0.38 1.11
N PHE A 355 11.79 -0.55 -0.18
CA PHE A 355 11.00 -1.70 -0.64
C PHE A 355 11.74 -3.02 -0.39
N ARG A 356 13.04 -3.06 -0.70
CA ARG A 356 13.92 -4.20 -0.41
C ARG A 356 14.05 -4.47 1.08
N ALA A 357 13.97 -3.45 1.93
CA ALA A 357 13.99 -3.62 3.38
C ALA A 357 12.68 -4.22 3.92
N GLY A 358 11.56 -4.09 3.21
CA GLY A 358 10.27 -4.61 3.66
C GLY A 358 9.09 -3.63 3.56
N ALA A 359 9.32 -2.40 3.10
CA ALA A 359 8.25 -1.46 2.80
C ALA A 359 7.39 -1.96 1.64
N ASP A 360 6.10 -1.67 1.66
CA ASP A 360 5.19 -1.90 0.54
C ASP A 360 4.84 -0.61 -0.18
N LYS A 361 4.91 0.51 0.56
CA LYS A 361 4.61 1.86 0.06
C LYS A 361 5.58 2.87 0.64
N VAL A 362 5.83 3.92 -0.11
CA VAL A 362 6.61 5.08 0.33
C VAL A 362 5.75 6.33 0.34
N SER A 363 5.89 7.15 1.38
CA SER A 363 5.15 8.40 1.53
C SER A 363 6.04 9.61 1.23
N ILE A 364 5.56 10.44 0.30
CA ILE A 364 6.20 11.69 -0.14
C ILE A 364 5.39 12.87 0.40
N ALA A 365 6.05 13.87 0.98
CA ALA A 365 5.39 15.05 1.56
C ALA A 365 5.90 16.35 0.92
N THR A 366 6.99 16.91 1.44
CA THR A 366 7.55 18.19 0.95
C THR A 366 7.89 18.17 -0.54
N GLU A 367 8.50 17.11 -1.05
CA GLU A 367 8.83 17.00 -2.47
C GLU A 367 7.58 16.96 -3.36
N ALA A 368 6.44 16.47 -2.85
CA ALA A 368 5.19 16.46 -3.60
C ALA A 368 4.68 17.90 -3.85
N VAL A 369 4.79 18.76 -2.84
CA VAL A 369 4.43 20.18 -2.97
C VAL A 369 5.32 20.87 -4.00
N PHE A 370 6.63 20.67 -3.92
CA PHE A 370 7.56 21.25 -4.89
C PHE A 370 7.35 20.72 -6.30
N ALA A 371 7.03 19.43 -6.46
CA ALA A 371 6.73 18.85 -7.76
C ALA A 371 5.49 19.51 -8.40
N VAL A 372 4.42 19.70 -7.62
CA VAL A 372 3.20 20.35 -8.12
C VAL A 372 3.41 21.85 -8.37
N GLU A 373 4.20 22.56 -7.56
CA GLU A 373 4.55 23.96 -7.85
C GLU A 373 5.26 24.08 -9.20
N ARG A 374 6.31 23.27 -9.46
CA ARG A 374 7.03 23.25 -10.75
C ARG A 374 6.12 22.84 -11.92
N MET A 375 5.26 21.86 -11.69
CA MET A 375 4.26 21.41 -12.68
C MET A 375 3.34 22.57 -13.09
N ARG A 376 2.87 23.37 -12.12
CA ARG A 376 1.95 24.50 -12.34
C ARG A 376 2.57 25.71 -13.01
N GLU A 377 3.90 25.84 -13.02
CA GLU A 377 4.61 26.85 -13.80
C GLU A 377 4.54 26.59 -15.32
N ARG A 378 4.16 25.36 -15.72
CA ARG A 378 4.07 24.97 -17.13
C ARG A 378 2.70 25.30 -17.73
N PRO A 379 2.64 25.63 -19.03
CA PRO A 379 1.38 25.82 -19.73
C PRO A 379 0.47 24.60 -19.60
N SER A 380 -0.81 24.81 -19.29
CA SER A 380 -1.81 23.75 -19.24
C SER A 380 -3.20 24.23 -19.63
N THR A 381 -4.02 23.28 -20.08
CA THR A 381 -5.43 23.49 -20.42
C THR A 381 -6.36 23.28 -19.22
N ASP A 382 -5.90 22.60 -18.16
CA ASP A 382 -6.66 22.26 -16.96
C ASP A 382 -6.32 23.11 -15.73
N GLY A 383 -5.32 23.99 -15.83
CA GLY A 383 -4.85 24.86 -14.75
C GLY A 383 -3.96 24.18 -13.70
N ILE A 384 -3.56 22.92 -13.93
CA ILE A 384 -2.69 22.15 -13.01
C ILE A 384 -1.27 22.01 -13.58
N GLY A 385 -1.09 21.93 -14.89
CA GLY A 385 0.22 21.69 -15.51
C GLY A 385 0.40 20.26 -16.00
N GLU A 386 1.57 19.98 -16.58
CA GLU A 386 2.00 18.62 -16.95
C GLU A 386 3.26 18.23 -16.18
N GLY A 387 3.36 16.95 -15.84
CA GLY A 387 4.58 16.35 -15.31
C GLY A 387 5.74 16.44 -16.31
N ASP A 388 6.97 16.31 -15.83
CA ASP A 388 8.18 16.25 -16.67
C ASP A 388 8.90 14.90 -16.57
N GLY A 389 8.33 13.94 -15.84
CA GLY A 389 8.91 12.63 -15.60
C GLY A 389 10.05 12.63 -14.58
N THR A 390 10.32 13.73 -13.88
CA THR A 390 11.49 13.85 -12.99
C THR A 390 11.17 13.78 -11.51
N SER A 391 9.90 13.99 -11.11
CA SER A 391 9.57 13.96 -9.69
C SER A 391 9.71 12.55 -9.10
N ALA A 392 9.95 12.47 -7.79
CA ALA A 392 9.91 11.21 -7.05
C ALA A 392 8.57 10.47 -7.25
N ILE A 393 7.45 11.20 -7.36
CA ILE A 393 6.13 10.60 -7.60
C ILE A 393 6.14 9.88 -8.96
N GLU A 394 6.52 10.57 -10.03
CA GLU A 394 6.51 10.02 -11.39
C GLU A 394 7.46 8.84 -11.54
N THR A 395 8.71 8.97 -11.06
CA THR A 395 9.74 7.94 -11.22
C THR A 395 9.42 6.68 -10.44
N ILE A 396 8.96 6.81 -9.18
CA ILE A 396 8.59 5.66 -8.35
C ILE A 396 7.30 5.02 -8.86
N ALA A 397 6.28 5.81 -9.25
CA ALA A 397 5.04 5.27 -9.80
C ALA A 397 5.26 4.56 -11.15
N HIS A 398 6.20 5.05 -11.98
CA HIS A 398 6.56 4.38 -13.22
C HIS A 398 7.16 2.99 -12.98
N ALA A 399 8.08 2.86 -12.01
CA ALA A 399 8.76 1.59 -11.73
C ALA A 399 7.89 0.60 -10.92
N TYR A 400 7.18 1.09 -9.91
CA TYR A 400 6.49 0.27 -8.92
C TYR A 400 4.96 0.32 -9.00
N GLY A 401 4.43 1.10 -9.94
CA GLY A 401 3.00 1.41 -10.04
C GLY A 401 2.57 2.46 -9.02
N ARG A 402 1.50 3.20 -9.34
CA ARG A 402 0.98 4.27 -8.48
C ARG A 402 0.66 3.81 -7.06
N GLN A 403 0.25 2.55 -6.90
CA GLN A 403 -0.09 1.96 -5.61
C GLN A 403 1.07 1.96 -4.59
N ALA A 404 2.31 2.09 -5.06
CA ALA A 404 3.50 2.17 -4.21
C ALA A 404 3.77 3.60 -3.68
N VAL A 405 3.10 4.61 -4.23
CA VAL A 405 3.33 6.03 -3.94
C VAL A 405 2.17 6.62 -3.16
N VAL A 406 2.43 6.95 -1.90
CA VAL A 406 1.52 7.67 -1.00
C VAL A 406 1.97 9.12 -0.92
N VAL A 407 1.05 10.08 -0.91
CA VAL A 407 1.37 11.48 -0.65
C VAL A 407 0.77 11.92 0.68
N SER A 408 1.63 12.34 1.61
CA SER A 408 1.22 12.95 2.88
C SER A 408 1.03 14.45 2.67
N VAL A 409 -0.17 14.94 2.98
CA VAL A 409 -0.56 16.34 2.79
C VAL A 409 -0.87 16.98 4.14
N ASP A 410 -0.25 18.12 4.41
CA ASP A 410 -0.36 18.86 5.66
C ASP A 410 -1.00 20.25 5.42
N PRO A 411 -2.33 20.31 5.23
CA PRO A 411 -3.04 21.57 5.02
C PRO A 411 -3.37 22.25 6.35
N ARG A 412 -3.49 23.58 6.28
CA ARG A 412 -4.00 24.44 7.36
C ARG A 412 -5.09 25.36 6.84
N ARG A 413 -6.10 25.64 7.65
CA ARG A 413 -7.15 26.60 7.33
C ARG A 413 -6.60 28.02 7.22
N VAL A 414 -7.01 28.74 6.18
CA VAL A 414 -6.80 30.17 5.99
C VAL A 414 -8.15 30.84 5.88
N TYR A 415 -8.52 31.61 6.90
CA TYR A 415 -9.79 32.31 6.97
C TYR A 415 -9.81 33.54 6.07
N VAL A 416 -10.95 33.75 5.42
CA VAL A 416 -11.23 34.87 4.54
C VAL A 416 -12.66 35.34 4.75
N GLU A 417 -12.99 36.53 4.26
CA GLU A 417 -14.37 37.02 4.24
C GLU A 417 -15.25 36.14 3.34
N PRO A 418 -16.55 35.95 3.66
CA PRO A 418 -17.44 35.11 2.86
C PRO A 418 -17.61 35.54 1.39
N ASP A 419 -17.35 36.80 1.07
CA ASP A 419 -17.39 37.39 -0.28
C ASP A 419 -16.02 37.39 -1.00
N TYR A 420 -15.04 36.64 -0.47
CA TYR A 420 -13.70 36.52 -1.04
C TYR A 420 -13.70 36.13 -2.53
N ASP A 421 -13.15 37.01 -3.37
CA ASP A 421 -13.02 36.83 -4.83
C ASP A 421 -11.58 36.51 -5.28
N GLY A 422 -10.73 36.05 -4.37
CA GLY A 422 -9.34 35.70 -4.70
C GLY A 422 -9.19 34.34 -5.41
N PRO A 423 -7.94 33.91 -5.66
CA PRO A 423 -7.64 32.74 -6.50
C PRO A 423 -8.23 31.42 -6.00
N TYR A 424 -8.54 31.31 -4.70
CA TYR A 424 -9.06 30.09 -4.07
C TYR A 424 -10.58 30.10 -3.83
N LYS A 425 -11.31 31.07 -4.40
CA LYS A 425 -12.76 31.22 -4.21
C LYS A 425 -13.59 29.96 -4.52
N GLY A 426 -13.15 29.17 -5.49
CA GLY A 426 -13.82 27.91 -5.87
C GLY A 426 -13.64 26.76 -4.87
N GLU A 427 -12.81 26.96 -3.84
CA GLU A 427 -12.42 25.94 -2.87
C GLU A 427 -12.86 26.30 -1.45
N LEU A 428 -13.58 27.40 -1.26
CA LEU A 428 -14.01 27.86 0.04
C LEU A 428 -14.94 26.86 0.73
N VAL A 429 -14.71 26.69 2.02
CA VAL A 429 -15.60 26.06 2.97
C VAL A 429 -16.21 27.15 3.84
N TYR A 430 -17.51 27.02 4.11
CA TYR A 430 -18.28 27.97 4.90
C TYR A 430 -18.65 27.35 6.23
N GLY A 431 -18.48 28.11 7.31
CA GLY A 431 -18.95 27.70 8.63
C GLY A 431 -20.45 27.48 8.65
N LYS A 432 -20.88 26.36 9.22
CA LYS A 432 -22.29 25.97 9.27
C LYS A 432 -23.04 26.79 10.34
N PRO A 433 -24.30 27.19 10.12
CA PRO A 433 -25.08 27.94 11.12
C PRO A 433 -25.23 27.21 12.46
N ASP A 434 -25.28 25.88 12.43
CA ASP A 434 -25.33 24.99 13.58
C ASP A 434 -23.94 24.51 14.05
N GLY A 435 -22.87 24.98 13.40
CA GLY A 435 -21.48 24.66 13.74
C GLY A 435 -20.94 25.41 14.96
N PRO A 436 -19.65 25.23 15.27
CA PRO A 436 -18.96 25.94 16.34
C PRO A 436 -19.09 27.46 16.18
N GLU A 437 -19.34 28.17 17.28
CA GLU A 437 -19.48 29.64 17.28
C GLU A 437 -18.25 30.33 16.66
N THR A 438 -17.05 29.77 16.88
CA THR A 438 -15.79 30.25 16.30
C THR A 438 -15.72 30.19 14.78
N GLU A 439 -16.61 29.43 14.12
CA GLU A 439 -16.63 29.24 12.67
C GLU A 439 -17.85 29.87 12.00
N ARG A 440 -18.91 30.21 12.75
CA ARG A 440 -20.15 30.77 12.17
C ARG A 440 -19.89 32.09 11.44
N GLY A 441 -20.44 32.21 10.23
CA GLY A 441 -20.27 33.40 9.40
C GLY A 441 -18.87 33.57 8.81
N LYS A 442 -17.98 32.59 8.96
CA LYS A 442 -16.63 32.62 8.36
C LYS A 442 -16.55 31.73 7.14
N ALA A 443 -15.59 32.02 6.27
CA ALA A 443 -15.16 31.16 5.19
C ALA A 443 -13.66 30.88 5.29
N TRP A 444 -13.20 29.74 4.78
CA TRP A 444 -11.78 29.41 4.71
C TRP A 444 -11.45 28.54 3.50
N TRP A 445 -10.20 28.56 3.09
CA TRP A 445 -9.60 27.56 2.21
C TRP A 445 -8.46 26.85 2.94
N TYR A 446 -7.89 25.81 2.33
CA TYR A 446 -6.85 24.99 2.94
C TYR A 446 -5.52 25.19 2.22
N GLN A 447 -4.57 25.81 2.92
CA GLN A 447 -3.23 26.09 2.42
C GLN A 447 -2.29 24.94 2.74
N CYS A 448 -1.52 24.49 1.73
CA CYS A 448 -0.51 23.45 1.90
C CYS A 448 0.74 23.99 2.61
N THR A 449 1.40 23.10 3.34
CA THR A 449 2.65 23.38 4.02
C THR A 449 3.74 22.39 3.64
N VAL A 450 4.99 22.74 3.93
CA VAL A 450 6.16 21.87 3.77
C VAL A 450 6.98 21.85 5.06
N ARG A 451 8.01 20.99 5.08
CA ARG A 451 8.94 20.82 6.21
C ARG A 451 8.23 20.44 7.52
N GLY A 452 7.19 19.61 7.44
CA GLY A 452 6.38 19.19 8.58
C GLY A 452 5.56 20.32 9.17
N GLY A 453 4.76 21.01 8.35
CA GLY A 453 3.85 22.05 8.85
C GLY A 453 4.47 23.42 9.14
N ARG A 454 5.79 23.59 8.98
CA ARG A 454 6.53 24.78 9.43
C ARG A 454 6.60 25.91 8.41
N GLU A 455 6.46 25.60 7.12
CA GLU A 455 6.55 26.59 6.03
C GLU A 455 5.28 26.54 5.18
N ASN A 456 4.56 27.66 5.07
CA ASN A 456 3.37 27.77 4.21
C ASN A 456 3.77 27.95 2.76
N ARG A 457 3.01 27.37 1.83
CA ARG A 457 3.21 27.51 0.39
C ARG A 457 2.00 28.18 -0.28
N PRO A 458 2.17 28.93 -1.38
CA PRO A 458 1.07 29.55 -2.13
C PRO A 458 0.31 28.51 -3.00
N LEU A 459 -0.04 27.37 -2.39
CA LEU A 459 -0.65 26.22 -3.02
C LEU A 459 -1.82 25.74 -2.16
N SER A 460 -3.00 25.60 -2.75
CA SER A 460 -4.15 25.05 -2.05
C SER A 460 -4.10 23.53 -1.97
N VAL A 461 -4.85 22.94 -1.04
CA VAL A 461 -4.97 21.49 -0.94
C VAL A 461 -5.54 20.88 -2.22
N VAL A 462 -6.52 21.52 -2.86
CA VAL A 462 -7.14 21.00 -4.09
C VAL A 462 -6.13 21.00 -5.25
N GLN A 463 -5.34 22.06 -5.37
CA GLN A 463 -4.28 22.13 -6.38
C GLN A 463 -3.24 21.02 -6.16
N LEU A 464 -2.81 20.81 -4.91
CA LEU A 464 -1.85 19.76 -4.57
C LEU A 464 -2.40 18.37 -4.90
N VAL A 465 -3.58 18.01 -4.38
CA VAL A 465 -4.11 16.64 -4.51
C VAL A 465 -4.39 16.25 -5.96
N LYS A 466 -4.87 17.19 -6.79
CA LYS A 466 -5.04 16.95 -8.23
C LYS A 466 -3.71 16.82 -8.96
N GLY A 467 -2.73 17.67 -8.60
CA GLY A 467 -1.39 17.61 -9.17
C GLY A 467 -0.72 16.27 -8.90
N VAL A 468 -0.71 15.82 -7.64
CA VAL A 468 -0.04 14.55 -7.28
C VAL A 468 -0.74 13.32 -7.85
N GLU A 469 -2.08 13.33 -7.96
CA GLU A 469 -2.80 12.27 -8.67
C GLU A 469 -2.36 12.19 -10.13
N LYS A 470 -2.25 13.34 -10.81
CA LYS A 470 -1.80 13.41 -12.21
C LYS A 470 -0.33 12.99 -12.36
N LEU A 471 0.52 13.28 -11.38
CA LEU A 471 1.92 12.83 -11.34
C LEU A 471 2.08 11.33 -11.04
N GLY A 472 1.01 10.63 -10.64
CA GLY A 472 1.02 9.18 -10.42
C GLY A 472 0.98 8.72 -8.97
N ALA A 473 0.61 9.58 -8.02
CA ALA A 473 0.30 9.13 -6.66
C ALA A 473 -0.87 8.15 -6.66
N GLY A 474 -0.81 7.09 -5.85
CA GLY A 474 -1.88 6.11 -5.71
C GLY A 474 -2.73 6.28 -4.46
N GLU A 475 -2.30 7.07 -3.49
CA GLU A 475 -3.03 7.28 -2.24
C GLU A 475 -2.65 8.62 -1.59
N ILE A 476 -3.61 9.26 -0.93
CA ILE A 476 -3.40 10.50 -0.18
C ILE A 476 -3.58 10.22 1.30
N VAL A 477 -2.54 10.48 2.10
CA VAL A 477 -2.68 10.62 3.55
C VAL A 477 -2.98 12.08 3.85
N LEU A 478 -4.24 12.34 4.19
CA LEU A 478 -4.75 13.69 4.38
C LEU A 478 -4.74 14.04 5.87
N ASN A 479 -3.66 14.69 6.29
CA ASN A 479 -3.56 15.25 7.64
C ASN A 479 -4.38 16.54 7.74
N SER A 480 -4.55 17.03 8.95
CA SER A 480 -5.13 18.34 9.22
C SER A 480 -4.36 18.97 10.36
N ILE A 481 -3.59 20.02 10.06
CA ILE A 481 -2.79 20.72 11.08
C ILE A 481 -3.70 21.25 12.20
N ASP A 482 -4.90 21.72 11.85
CA ASP A 482 -5.86 22.29 12.81
C ASP A 482 -6.55 21.23 13.69
N ARG A 483 -6.55 19.95 13.29
CA ARG A 483 -7.10 18.84 14.09
C ARG A 483 -6.05 18.01 14.79
N ASP A 484 -4.79 18.11 14.39
CA ASP A 484 -3.76 17.23 14.92
C ASP A 484 -3.61 17.35 16.43
N GLY A 485 -3.49 16.21 17.10
CA GLY A 485 -3.40 16.14 18.55
C GLY A 485 -4.64 16.54 19.36
N THR A 486 -5.68 17.14 18.76
CA THR A 486 -6.86 17.68 19.48
C THR A 486 -7.78 16.62 20.08
N GLY A 487 -7.81 15.42 19.50
CA GLY A 487 -8.76 14.36 19.88
C GLY A 487 -10.22 14.72 19.64
N ALA A 488 -10.52 15.74 18.82
CA ALA A 488 -11.86 16.27 18.59
C ALA A 488 -12.56 15.72 17.32
N GLY A 489 -11.98 14.70 16.68
CA GLY A 489 -12.46 14.14 15.42
C GLY A 489 -11.69 14.66 14.20
N TYR A 490 -11.91 14.01 13.07
CA TYR A 490 -11.29 14.36 11.79
C TYR A 490 -11.88 15.64 11.19
N ASP A 491 -11.14 16.34 10.34
CA ASP A 491 -11.68 17.50 9.60
C ASP A 491 -12.55 17.05 8.42
N LEU A 492 -13.84 16.86 8.67
CA LEU A 492 -14.77 16.32 7.69
C LEU A 492 -14.95 17.22 6.46
N ASP A 493 -14.86 18.54 6.62
CA ASP A 493 -15.02 19.47 5.50
C ASP A 493 -13.79 19.44 4.58
N LEU A 494 -12.59 19.34 5.15
CA LEU A 494 -11.35 19.08 4.40
C LEU A 494 -11.43 17.77 3.62
N ILE A 495 -11.86 16.70 4.28
CA ILE A 495 -11.94 15.38 3.66
C ILE A 495 -12.95 15.40 2.50
N ALA A 496 -14.13 15.99 2.70
CA ALA A 496 -15.14 16.12 1.65
C ALA A 496 -14.63 16.96 0.47
N LEU A 497 -13.90 18.05 0.75
CA LEU A 497 -13.28 18.90 -0.26
C LEU A 497 -12.27 18.13 -1.11
N VAL A 498 -11.42 17.30 -0.50
CA VAL A 498 -10.44 16.49 -1.24
C VAL A 498 -11.13 15.36 -1.99
N ARG A 499 -12.07 14.63 -1.36
CA ARG A 499 -12.75 13.48 -1.98
C ARG A 499 -13.48 13.82 -3.28
N ARG A 500 -14.11 14.99 -3.37
CA ARG A 500 -14.79 15.41 -4.62
C ARG A 500 -13.82 15.83 -5.74
N ASN A 501 -12.53 15.96 -5.46
CA ASN A 501 -11.52 16.49 -6.38
C ASN A 501 -10.51 15.44 -6.87
N VAL A 502 -10.49 14.22 -6.33
CA VAL A 502 -9.59 13.14 -6.74
C VAL A 502 -10.30 11.79 -6.87
N ARG A 503 -9.71 10.90 -7.66
CA ARG A 503 -10.17 9.52 -7.90
C ARG A 503 -9.22 8.45 -7.34
N ILE A 504 -8.15 8.85 -6.66
CA ILE A 504 -7.31 7.95 -5.86
C ILE A 504 -7.81 7.85 -4.40
N PRO A 505 -7.54 6.73 -3.70
CA PRO A 505 -7.87 6.55 -2.29
C PRO A 505 -7.40 7.70 -1.38
N VAL A 506 -8.21 8.03 -0.39
CA VAL A 506 -7.89 9.03 0.64
C VAL A 506 -7.94 8.38 2.03
N VAL A 507 -6.88 8.56 2.78
CA VAL A 507 -6.76 8.19 4.20
C VAL A 507 -7.04 9.43 5.04
N ALA A 508 -8.10 9.40 5.84
CA ALA A 508 -8.36 10.45 6.82
C ALA A 508 -7.36 10.35 7.98
N SER A 509 -6.65 11.44 8.28
CA SER A 509 -5.67 11.51 9.36
C SER A 509 -5.87 12.78 10.21
N SER A 510 -5.24 12.83 11.37
CA SER A 510 -5.29 13.91 12.38
C SER A 510 -6.64 14.12 13.07
N GLY A 511 -6.66 14.03 14.40
CA GLY A 511 -7.82 14.42 15.24
C GLY A 511 -8.63 13.26 15.85
N ALA A 512 -8.39 12.01 15.46
CA ALA A 512 -9.01 10.85 16.11
C ALA A 512 -8.76 10.84 17.64
N GLY A 513 -9.83 10.61 18.41
CA GLY A 513 -9.83 10.68 19.87
C GLY A 513 -10.58 9.52 20.54
N ASN A 514 -11.53 8.91 19.83
CA ASN A 514 -12.31 7.76 20.28
C ASN A 514 -12.81 6.96 19.07
N ALA A 515 -13.34 5.75 19.30
CA ALA A 515 -13.84 4.88 18.23
C ALA A 515 -15.00 5.46 17.40
N LYS A 516 -15.82 6.36 17.96
CA LYS A 516 -16.95 6.98 17.23
C LYS A 516 -16.47 7.93 16.14
N HIS A 517 -15.28 8.53 16.26
CA HIS A 517 -14.71 9.37 15.20
C HIS A 517 -14.45 8.58 13.92
N PHE A 518 -14.12 7.28 14.02
CA PHE A 518 -13.97 6.40 12.87
C PHE A 518 -15.32 6.10 12.20
N VAL A 519 -16.36 5.83 12.98
CA VAL A 519 -17.73 5.66 12.45
C VAL A 519 -18.16 6.92 11.69
N GLU A 520 -17.97 8.08 12.31
CA GLU A 520 -18.36 9.37 11.76
C GLU A 520 -17.66 9.65 10.43
N VAL A 521 -16.33 9.50 10.36
CA VAL A 521 -15.59 9.82 9.14
C VAL A 521 -15.98 8.89 8.00
N PHE A 522 -16.15 7.59 8.23
CA PHE A 522 -16.55 6.67 7.16
C PHE A 522 -17.98 6.91 6.67
N GLN A 523 -18.93 7.20 7.57
CA GLN A 523 -20.32 7.44 7.18
C GLN A 523 -20.50 8.77 6.45
N LYS A 524 -19.76 9.81 6.85
CA LYS A 524 -19.96 11.18 6.33
C LYS A 524 -19.12 11.51 5.09
N THR A 525 -18.02 10.79 4.83
CA THR A 525 -17.07 11.19 3.79
C THR A 525 -16.76 10.13 2.74
N GLY A 526 -17.07 8.85 3.02
CA GLY A 526 -16.83 7.75 2.08
C GLY A 526 -15.37 7.36 1.88
N VAL A 527 -14.41 7.94 2.62
CA VAL A 527 -12.97 7.58 2.56
C VAL A 527 -12.72 6.09 2.73
N GLU A 528 -11.66 5.59 2.11
CA GLU A 528 -11.29 4.18 2.12
C GLU A 528 -10.61 3.76 3.42
N ALA A 529 -9.95 4.70 4.11
CA ALA A 529 -9.19 4.44 5.32
C ALA A 529 -9.23 5.59 6.32
N ALA A 530 -9.01 5.26 7.57
CA ALA A 530 -8.80 6.20 8.65
C ALA A 530 -7.55 5.79 9.44
N LEU A 531 -6.68 6.77 9.66
CA LEU A 531 -5.41 6.63 10.33
C LEU A 531 -5.51 7.27 11.72
N ALA A 532 -4.89 6.62 12.70
CA ALA A 532 -4.60 7.28 13.97
C ALA A 532 -3.21 6.87 14.49
N ALA A 533 -2.60 7.80 15.21
CA ALA A 533 -1.31 7.61 15.83
C ALA A 533 -1.47 7.58 17.35
N GLY A 534 -1.50 8.76 17.96
CA GLY A 534 -1.37 8.92 19.40
C GLY A 534 -2.34 8.12 20.26
N VAL A 535 -3.60 7.94 19.86
CA VAL A 535 -4.61 7.21 20.64
C VAL A 535 -4.32 5.71 20.73
N PHE A 536 -3.76 5.12 19.67
CA PHE A 536 -3.31 3.72 19.67
C PHE A 536 -1.99 3.57 20.44
N HIS A 537 -1.07 4.53 20.32
CA HIS A 537 0.20 4.52 21.07
C HIS A 537 -0.02 4.45 22.57
N ARG A 538 -0.96 5.27 23.06
CA ARG A 538 -1.27 5.41 24.50
C ARG A 538 -2.28 4.39 25.02
N ASN A 539 -2.76 3.47 24.16
CA ASN A 539 -3.85 2.54 24.47
C ASN A 539 -5.09 3.23 25.05
N GLU A 540 -5.37 4.47 24.60
CA GLU A 540 -6.58 5.20 24.97
C GLU A 540 -7.80 4.66 24.21
N VAL A 541 -7.56 4.11 23.02
CA VAL A 541 -8.55 3.48 22.16
C VAL A 541 -7.90 2.24 21.55
N GLY A 542 -8.55 1.08 21.64
CA GLY A 542 -8.07 -0.15 21.01
C GLY A 542 -8.37 -0.19 19.50
N ILE A 543 -7.49 -0.81 18.69
CA ILE A 543 -7.78 -1.04 17.26
C ILE A 543 -8.95 -2.03 17.11
N ASP A 544 -8.98 -3.04 17.97
CA ASP A 544 -10.07 -4.00 18.13
C ASP A 544 -11.39 -3.30 18.55
N GLU A 545 -11.32 -2.37 19.50
CA GLU A 545 -12.46 -1.54 19.91
C GLU A 545 -13.02 -0.72 18.74
N VAL A 546 -12.14 -0.08 17.94
CA VAL A 546 -12.52 0.64 16.73
C VAL A 546 -13.25 -0.30 15.77
N LYS A 547 -12.68 -1.48 15.49
CA LYS A 547 -13.29 -2.45 14.56
C LYS A 547 -14.62 -3.01 15.06
N ALA A 548 -14.74 -3.29 16.35
CA ALA A 548 -15.99 -3.71 16.97
C ALA A 548 -17.07 -2.61 16.83
N THR A 549 -16.69 -1.36 17.07
CA THR A 549 -17.59 -0.20 16.94
C THR A 549 -18.04 0.00 15.49
N LEU A 550 -17.14 -0.16 14.52
CA LEU A 550 -17.46 -0.08 13.10
C LEU A 550 -18.39 -1.22 12.65
N THR A 551 -18.14 -2.43 13.13
CA THR A 551 -18.99 -3.60 12.87
C THR A 551 -20.41 -3.37 13.42
N ALA A 552 -20.53 -2.84 14.64
CA ALA A 552 -21.83 -2.48 15.23
C ALA A 552 -22.57 -1.40 14.42
N ALA A 553 -21.81 -0.47 13.81
CA ALA A 553 -22.34 0.54 12.88
C ALA A 553 -22.59 0.00 11.45
N LYS A 554 -22.47 -1.31 11.22
CA LYS A 554 -22.62 -1.99 9.93
C LYS A 554 -21.65 -1.52 8.85
N ILE A 555 -20.46 -1.08 9.25
CA ILE A 555 -19.34 -0.74 8.36
C ILE A 555 -18.47 -1.99 8.22
N ASN A 556 -18.25 -2.42 6.97
CA ASN A 556 -17.43 -3.59 6.68
C ASN A 556 -15.96 -3.31 7.05
N VAL A 557 -15.38 -4.14 7.90
CA VAL A 557 -13.99 -4.05 8.37
C VAL A 557 -13.37 -5.44 8.40
N ARG A 558 -12.05 -5.55 8.25
CA ARG A 558 -11.37 -6.84 8.39
C ARG A 558 -11.48 -7.35 9.83
N THR A 559 -12.01 -8.56 9.99
CA THR A 559 -11.96 -9.32 11.24
C THR A 559 -10.64 -10.09 11.32
N VAL A 560 -9.98 -10.08 12.48
CA VAL A 560 -8.66 -10.71 12.72
C VAL A 560 -8.84 -12.10 13.32
#